data_AF-A0A7K6LVT4-F1
#
_entry.id   AF-A0A7K6LVT4-F1
#
_cell.length_a   1.000
_cell.length_b   1.000
_cell.length_c   1.000
_cell.angle_alpha   90.00
_cell.angle_beta   90.00
_cell.angle_gamma   90.00
#
_symmetry.space_group_name_H-M   'P 1'
#
loop_
_entity.id
_entity.type
_entity.pdbx_description
1 polymer ?
#
loop_
_entity_poly.entity_id
_entity_poly.type
_entity_poly.pdbx_seq_one_letter_code
_entity_poly.pdbx_strand_id
1 'polypeptide(L)'
;SCSDLHCPKDTTCHMVSGQPQCVQTKTSIRRPSCSDLHCPKDTTCHMVSGQPQCVQTKTSIRRPSCSDLHCPQGTRCKMTNGWPQCVHHQPLCRDVQCPKDTTCHMVSGQPQPSCSDLHCPQGTSCQMTDWWPQCVHRQLSCHDVHCPQGTKCQMTNGQPQCVHHPVSCHDVHCPKDTTCPVVNGWPQCVQTKMSIRRPSCSALHCPQGTKCKMTNGWPQCVHHPVSCHDVHWPKDTTCPVVNGWPQCVQTKMSIRRPSCSALHCPQGTKCKMTNGWPQCV
;
A
#
# COMPACT_ATOMS: atom_id res chain seq x y z
N SER A 1 27.40 52.25 -111.57
CA SER A 1 27.76 51.42 -110.40
C SER A 1 26.50 51.15 -109.58
N CYS A 2 26.39 50.01 -108.90
CA CYS A 2 25.27 49.70 -107.98
C CYS A 2 25.36 50.40 -106.61
N SER A 3 26.32 51.31 -106.43
CA SER A 3 26.62 51.99 -105.16
C SER A 3 25.46 52.82 -104.60
N ASP A 4 24.64 53.40 -105.48
CA ASP A 4 23.62 54.39 -105.10
C ASP A 4 22.17 53.93 -105.38
N LEU A 5 21.99 52.68 -105.82
CA LEU A 5 20.69 52.13 -106.21
C LEU A 5 20.09 51.28 -105.07
N HIS A 6 19.06 51.79 -104.40
CA HIS A 6 18.28 51.02 -103.43
C HIS A 6 17.22 50.18 -104.14
N CYS A 7 17.42 48.87 -104.16
CA CYS A 7 16.45 47.91 -104.70
C CYS A 7 15.36 47.55 -103.66
N PRO A 8 14.09 47.37 -104.08
CA PRO A 8 13.00 46.92 -103.20
C PRO A 8 13.26 45.50 -102.64
N LYS A 9 12.57 45.12 -101.55
CA LYS A 9 12.70 43.80 -100.90
C LYS A 9 12.60 42.66 -101.93
N ASP A 10 13.49 41.67 -101.77
CA ASP A 10 13.62 40.47 -102.62
C ASP A 10 14.11 40.71 -104.07
N THR A 11 14.80 41.83 -104.29
CA THR A 11 15.54 42.11 -105.53
C THR A 11 16.99 42.51 -105.24
N THR A 12 17.92 42.27 -106.16
CA THR A 12 19.35 42.58 -105.98
C THR A 12 19.87 43.36 -107.20
N CYS A 13 20.72 44.36 -106.98
CA CYS A 13 21.28 45.17 -108.07
C CYS A 13 22.33 44.36 -108.86
N HIS A 14 22.13 44.25 -110.17
CA HIS A 14 23.06 43.65 -111.11
C HIS A 14 23.39 44.65 -112.22
N MET A 15 24.64 44.64 -112.69
CA MET A 15 25.05 45.40 -113.88
C MET A 15 24.70 44.59 -115.13
N VAL A 16 23.70 45.04 -115.89
CA VAL A 16 23.26 44.40 -117.14
C VAL A 16 23.56 45.37 -118.28
N SER A 17 24.37 44.96 -119.25
CA SER A 17 24.75 45.78 -120.42
C SER A 17 25.29 47.17 -120.07
N GLY A 18 26.04 47.28 -118.95
CA GLY A 18 26.65 48.54 -118.51
C GLY A 18 25.74 49.44 -117.66
N GLN A 19 24.48 49.07 -117.39
CA GLN A 19 23.54 49.83 -116.57
C GLN A 19 23.11 49.05 -115.32
N PRO A 20 23.02 49.68 -114.12
CA PRO A 20 22.55 49.00 -112.92
C PRO A 20 21.03 48.77 -112.97
N GLN A 21 20.59 47.53 -112.80
CA GLN A 21 19.19 47.12 -112.77
C GLN A 21 18.89 46.24 -111.54
N CYS A 22 17.74 46.45 -110.90
CA CYS A 22 17.25 45.56 -109.85
C CYS A 22 16.61 44.34 -110.49
N VAL A 23 17.22 43.17 -110.32
CA VAL A 23 16.66 41.90 -110.80
C VAL A 23 16.08 41.12 -109.62
N GLN A 24 14.99 40.39 -109.84
CA GLN A 24 14.44 39.51 -108.82
C GLN A 24 15.48 38.47 -108.43
N THR A 25 15.83 38.46 -107.15
CA THR A 25 16.54 37.33 -106.57
C THR A 25 15.56 36.18 -106.66
N LYS A 26 15.86 35.12 -107.42
CA LYS A 26 15.06 33.89 -107.41
C LYS A 26 15.04 33.37 -105.98
N THR A 27 14.07 33.81 -105.20
CA THR A 27 13.76 33.29 -103.88
C THR A 27 13.35 31.85 -104.11
N SER A 28 14.26 30.94 -103.77
CA SER A 28 13.93 29.53 -103.59
C SER A 28 12.71 29.50 -102.68
N ILE A 29 11.55 29.12 -103.22
CA ILE A 29 10.32 28.96 -102.46
C ILE A 29 10.62 27.87 -101.42
N ARG A 30 11.05 28.29 -100.23
CA ARG A 30 11.32 27.37 -99.13
C ARG A 30 9.97 26.75 -98.78
N ARG A 31 9.84 25.45 -98.99
CA ARG A 31 8.60 24.70 -98.71
C ARG A 31 8.23 24.94 -97.25
N PRO A 32 7.01 25.44 -96.95
CA PRO A 32 6.61 25.71 -95.58
C PRO A 32 6.67 24.41 -94.78
N SER A 33 7.22 24.50 -93.57
CA SER A 33 7.52 23.36 -92.72
C SER A 33 6.94 23.59 -91.32
N CYS A 34 6.91 22.55 -90.49
CA CYS A 34 6.36 22.68 -89.14
C CYS A 34 7.12 23.63 -88.22
N SER A 35 8.35 24.06 -88.58
CA SER A 35 9.04 25.13 -87.84
C SER A 35 8.41 26.50 -88.07
N ASP A 36 7.61 26.66 -89.12
CA ASP A 36 7.00 27.92 -89.53
C ASP A 36 5.55 28.07 -88.99
N LEU A 37 5.06 27.09 -88.22
CA LEU A 37 3.68 26.98 -87.76
C LEU A 37 3.61 26.84 -86.23
N HIS A 38 3.00 27.81 -85.54
CA HIS A 38 2.68 27.69 -84.12
C HIS A 38 1.31 27.03 -83.91
N CYS A 39 1.30 25.82 -83.37
CA CYS A 39 0.06 25.10 -83.07
C CYS A 39 -0.51 25.46 -81.68
N PRO A 40 -1.85 25.54 -81.53
CA PRO A 40 -2.51 25.73 -80.23
C PRO A 40 -2.29 24.52 -79.29
N LYS A 41 -2.55 24.70 -77.98
CA LYS A 41 -2.39 23.64 -76.97
C LYS A 41 -3.15 22.36 -77.38
N ASP A 42 -2.53 21.21 -77.12
CA ASP A 42 -3.03 19.86 -77.42
C ASP A 42 -3.17 19.51 -78.91
N THR A 43 -2.47 20.26 -79.77
CA THR A 43 -2.30 19.91 -81.19
C THR A 43 -0.81 19.82 -81.54
N THR A 44 -0.45 18.99 -82.52
CA THR A 44 0.93 18.84 -82.98
C THR A 44 0.98 19.09 -84.49
N CYS A 45 2.03 19.77 -84.96
CA CYS A 45 2.21 19.99 -86.39
C CYS A 45 2.68 18.70 -87.07
N HIS A 46 1.95 18.28 -88.11
CA HIS A 46 2.31 17.17 -88.97
C HIS A 46 2.33 17.62 -90.43
N MET A 47 3.20 17.01 -91.23
CA MET A 47 3.19 17.19 -92.68
C MET A 47 2.10 16.29 -93.29
N VAL A 48 0.99 16.88 -93.70
CA VAL A 48 -0.13 16.18 -94.34
C VAL A 48 -0.19 16.61 -95.80
N SER A 49 -0.10 15.65 -96.72
CA SER A 49 -0.13 15.92 -98.18
C SER A 49 0.89 16.96 -98.64
N GLY A 50 2.04 17.05 -97.95
CA GLY A 50 3.12 17.97 -98.33
C GLY A 50 2.99 19.40 -97.79
N GLN A 51 2.04 19.67 -96.89
CA GLN A 51 1.83 20.96 -96.22
C GLN A 51 1.76 20.77 -94.68
N PRO A 52 2.31 21.68 -93.86
CA PRO A 52 2.21 21.58 -92.40
C PRO A 52 0.77 21.88 -91.94
N GLN A 53 0.20 20.98 -91.12
CA GLN A 53 -1.12 21.13 -90.52
C GLN A 53 -1.06 20.80 -89.02
N CYS A 54 -1.74 21.59 -88.18
CA CYS A 54 -1.95 21.24 -86.78
C CYS A 54 -3.07 20.20 -86.69
N VAL A 55 -2.71 18.98 -86.30
CA VAL A 55 -3.69 17.92 -86.07
C VAL A 55 -3.89 17.75 -84.57
N GLN A 56 -5.12 17.43 -84.17
CA GLN A 56 -5.40 17.06 -82.78
C GLN A 56 -4.57 15.83 -82.43
N THR A 57 -3.65 16.02 -81.50
CA THR A 57 -3.01 14.91 -80.83
C THR A 57 -4.12 14.34 -79.97
N LYS A 58 -4.75 13.24 -80.41
CA LYS A 58 -5.68 12.50 -79.56
C LYS A 58 -4.94 12.31 -78.24
N THR A 59 -5.36 13.04 -77.23
CA THR A 59 -4.82 12.94 -75.88
C THR A 59 -4.90 11.47 -75.56
N SER A 60 -3.72 10.85 -75.50
CA SER A 60 -3.56 9.48 -75.06
C SER A 60 -4.45 9.36 -73.83
N ILE A 61 -5.38 8.41 -73.83
CA ILE A 61 -6.13 8.00 -72.64
C ILE A 61 -5.10 7.32 -71.72
N ARG A 62 -4.10 8.08 -71.30
CA ARG A 62 -3.13 7.67 -70.32
C ARG A 62 -3.91 7.67 -69.03
N ARG A 63 -3.90 6.53 -68.37
CA ARG A 63 -4.55 6.35 -67.07
C ARG A 63 -4.13 7.52 -66.17
N PRO A 64 -5.08 8.31 -65.65
CA PRO A 64 -4.76 9.47 -64.85
C PRO A 64 -3.91 9.05 -63.66
N SER A 65 -2.99 9.91 -63.28
CA SER A 65 -1.97 9.64 -62.28
C SER A 65 -1.92 10.79 -61.28
N CYS A 66 -1.15 10.63 -60.21
CA CYS A 66 -1.05 11.66 -59.18
C CYS A 66 -0.43 12.98 -59.65
N SER A 67 0.26 13.02 -60.80
CA SER A 67 0.71 14.28 -61.41
C SER A 67 -0.46 15.13 -61.93
N ASP A 68 -1.60 14.49 -62.18
CA ASP A 68 -2.75 15.10 -62.84
C ASP A 68 -3.80 15.56 -61.81
N LEU A 69 -3.59 15.29 -60.52
CA LEU A 69 -4.53 15.53 -59.42
C LEU A 69 -3.94 16.51 -58.40
N HIS A 70 -4.56 17.69 -58.26
CA HIS A 70 -4.20 18.66 -57.23
C HIS A 70 -5.01 18.42 -55.96
N CYS A 71 -4.36 17.97 -54.89
CA CYS A 71 -5.01 17.64 -53.64
C CYS A 71 -5.14 18.86 -52.71
N PRO A 72 -6.27 19.03 -51.99
CA PRO A 72 -6.44 20.10 -51.01
C PRO A 72 -5.47 19.95 -49.84
N GLN A 73 -5.26 21.04 -49.09
CA GLN A 73 -4.32 21.09 -47.97
C GLN A 73 -4.60 19.97 -46.95
N GLY A 74 -3.55 19.27 -46.50
CA GLY A 74 -3.67 18.13 -45.56
C GLY A 74 -3.99 16.78 -46.20
N THR A 75 -4.14 16.72 -47.53
CA THR A 75 -4.31 15.46 -48.27
C THR A 75 -3.15 15.19 -49.22
N ARG A 76 -2.87 13.92 -49.50
CA ARG A 76 -1.87 13.49 -50.49
C ARG A 76 -2.51 12.61 -51.54
N CYS A 77 -2.02 12.68 -52.78
CA CYS A 77 -2.48 11.75 -53.79
C CYS A 77 -1.90 10.34 -53.54
N LYS A 78 -2.77 9.33 -53.63
CA LYS A 78 -2.42 7.90 -53.57
C LYS A 78 -3.16 7.17 -54.69
N MET A 79 -2.46 6.25 -55.35
CA MET A 79 -3.10 5.36 -56.34
C MET A 79 -3.84 4.24 -55.62
N THR A 80 -5.16 4.16 -55.81
CA THR A 80 -6.03 3.13 -55.23
C THR A 80 -6.86 2.51 -56.34
N ASN A 81 -6.81 1.18 -56.49
CA ASN A 81 -7.45 0.45 -57.61
C ASN A 81 -7.05 1.02 -58.99
N GLY A 82 -5.82 1.55 -59.06
CA GLY A 82 -5.22 2.24 -60.20
C GLY A 82 -5.93 3.53 -60.62
N TRP A 83 -6.64 4.20 -59.72
CA TRP A 83 -7.09 5.58 -59.91
C TRP A 83 -6.43 6.49 -58.86
N PRO A 84 -6.04 7.72 -59.20
CA PRO A 84 -5.47 8.66 -58.24
C PRO A 84 -6.59 9.19 -57.33
N GLN A 85 -6.38 9.13 -56.02
CA GLN A 85 -7.32 9.64 -55.02
C GLN A 85 -6.58 10.50 -53.99
N CYS A 86 -7.18 11.63 -53.59
CA CYS A 86 -6.69 12.40 -52.45
C CYS A 86 -7.11 11.72 -51.15
N VAL A 87 -6.13 11.22 -50.42
CA VAL A 87 -6.33 10.62 -49.10
C VAL A 87 -5.78 11.55 -48.03
N HIS A 88 -6.40 11.56 -46.86
CA HIS A 88 -5.90 12.34 -45.73
C HIS A 88 -4.48 11.90 -45.37
N HIS A 89 -3.61 12.87 -45.08
CA HIS A 89 -2.30 12.56 -44.52
C HIS A 89 -2.52 11.86 -43.17
N GLN A 90 -1.97 10.66 -42.98
CA GLN A 90 -1.89 10.09 -41.63
C GLN A 90 -1.11 11.07 -40.76
N PRO A 91 -1.73 11.67 -39.72
CA PRO A 91 -1.04 12.64 -38.90
C PRO A 91 0.15 11.97 -38.22
N LEU A 92 1.29 12.63 -38.24
CA LEU A 92 2.49 12.23 -37.53
C LEU A 92 2.60 13.05 -36.24
N CYS A 93 3.51 12.67 -35.35
CA CYS A 93 3.76 13.43 -34.13
C CYS A 93 4.16 14.91 -34.36
N ARG A 94 4.76 15.22 -35.51
CA ARG A 94 5.06 16.60 -35.94
C ARG A 94 3.82 17.42 -36.31
N ASP A 95 2.71 16.75 -36.62
CA ASP A 95 1.47 17.38 -37.09
C ASP A 95 0.48 17.62 -35.94
N VAL A 96 0.81 17.18 -34.71
CA VAL A 96 -0.05 17.33 -33.52
C VAL A 96 0.64 18.16 -32.46
N GLN A 97 -0.15 18.96 -31.75
CA GLN A 97 0.34 19.82 -30.68
C GLN A 97 0.08 19.15 -29.34
N CYS A 98 1.14 18.63 -28.73
CA CYS A 98 1.07 18.00 -27.42
C CYS A 98 1.17 19.05 -26.29
N PRO A 99 0.60 18.77 -25.11
CA PRO A 99 0.84 19.57 -23.92
C PRO A 99 2.33 19.80 -23.64
N LYS A 100 2.67 20.90 -22.95
CA LYS A 100 4.05 21.12 -22.48
C LYS A 100 4.51 19.91 -21.67
N ASP A 101 5.76 19.52 -21.89
CA ASP A 101 6.41 18.41 -21.20
C ASP A 101 5.75 17.04 -21.46
N THR A 102 5.10 16.85 -22.61
CA THR A 102 4.66 15.52 -23.07
C THR A 102 5.31 15.17 -24.38
N THR A 103 5.67 13.89 -24.53
CA THR A 103 6.23 13.36 -25.79
C THR A 103 5.17 12.58 -26.55
N CYS A 104 5.10 12.86 -27.84
CA CYS A 104 4.25 12.13 -28.76
C CYS A 104 4.94 10.84 -29.22
N HIS A 105 4.21 9.73 -29.16
CA HIS A 105 4.62 8.45 -29.71
C HIS A 105 3.62 7.96 -30.76
N MET A 106 4.11 7.26 -31.76
CA MET A 106 3.25 6.59 -32.73
C MET A 106 2.82 5.23 -32.17
N VAL A 107 1.52 5.07 -31.91
CA VAL A 107 0.91 3.81 -31.45
C VAL A 107 -0.12 3.36 -32.47
N SER A 108 0.01 2.14 -32.99
CA SER A 108 -0.90 1.58 -34.02
C SER A 108 -1.11 2.48 -35.25
N GLY A 109 -0.10 3.27 -35.62
CA GLY A 109 -0.17 4.19 -36.77
C GLY A 109 -0.84 5.53 -36.49
N GLN A 110 -1.11 5.86 -35.22
CA GLN A 110 -1.71 7.13 -34.81
C GLN A 110 -0.84 7.82 -33.74
N PRO A 111 -0.66 9.14 -33.79
CA PRO A 111 0.12 9.87 -32.81
C PRO A 111 -0.65 9.97 -31.49
N GLN A 112 -0.03 9.56 -30.39
CA GLN A 112 -0.58 9.63 -29.04
C GLN A 112 0.41 10.30 -28.08
N PRO A 113 -0.04 11.25 -27.23
CA PRO A 113 0.76 11.77 -26.14
C PRO A 113 0.96 10.71 -25.05
N SER A 114 2.12 10.74 -24.36
CA SER A 114 2.45 9.78 -23.30
C SER A 114 2.86 10.45 -21.98
N CYS A 115 2.84 9.66 -20.90
CA CYS A 115 3.30 10.06 -19.57
C CYS A 115 4.84 10.08 -19.41
N SER A 116 5.61 9.65 -20.42
CA SER A 116 7.05 9.35 -20.27
C SER A 116 7.88 10.54 -19.78
N ASP A 117 7.53 11.74 -20.25
CA ASP A 117 8.23 12.99 -19.93
C ASP A 117 7.38 13.97 -19.11
N LEU A 118 6.14 13.57 -18.75
CA LEU A 118 5.22 14.45 -18.03
C LEU A 118 5.63 14.55 -16.55
N HIS A 119 6.17 15.70 -16.19
CA HIS A 119 6.43 16.05 -14.80
C HIS A 119 5.17 16.55 -14.10
N CYS A 120 4.56 15.68 -13.31
CA CYS A 120 3.42 16.01 -12.46
C CYS A 120 3.86 16.70 -11.15
N PRO A 121 3.09 17.68 -10.63
CA PRO A 121 3.38 18.33 -9.36
C PRO A 121 3.42 17.34 -8.18
N GLN A 122 4.09 17.71 -7.08
CA GLN A 122 4.21 16.83 -5.91
C GLN A 122 2.84 16.32 -5.42
N GLY A 123 2.75 15.02 -5.12
CA GLY A 123 1.51 14.37 -4.69
C GLY A 123 0.58 13.94 -5.82
N THR A 124 0.94 14.18 -7.09
CA THR A 124 0.20 13.69 -8.26
C THR A 124 1.04 12.69 -9.07
N SER A 125 0.37 11.85 -9.87
CA SER A 125 0.99 10.87 -10.76
C SER A 125 0.34 10.96 -12.13
N CYS A 126 1.10 10.72 -13.19
CA CYS A 126 0.56 10.70 -14.54
C CYS A 126 -0.22 9.41 -14.78
N GLN A 127 -1.47 9.54 -15.23
CA GLN A 127 -2.31 8.42 -15.64
C GLN A 127 -2.90 8.72 -17.02
N MET A 128 -3.07 7.68 -17.84
CA MET A 128 -3.77 7.79 -19.11
C MET A 128 -5.28 7.67 -18.88
N THR A 129 -6.02 8.74 -19.13
CA THR A 129 -7.49 8.82 -19.07
C THR A 129 -8.02 9.21 -20.45
N ASP A 130 -8.93 8.42 -21.00
CA ASP A 130 -9.50 8.61 -22.35
C ASP A 130 -8.45 8.80 -23.45
N TRP A 131 -7.31 8.08 -23.36
CA TRP A 131 -6.17 8.19 -24.27
C TRP A 131 -5.37 9.49 -24.17
N TRP A 132 -5.52 10.24 -23.08
CA TRP A 132 -4.77 11.47 -22.78
C TRP A 132 -4.03 11.36 -21.44
N PRO A 133 -2.77 11.84 -21.35
CA PRO A 133 -2.05 11.88 -20.08
C PRO A 133 -2.60 12.99 -19.18
N GLN A 134 -2.98 12.63 -17.96
CA GLN A 134 -3.44 13.56 -16.94
C GLN A 134 -2.70 13.33 -15.62
N CYS A 135 -2.31 14.42 -14.95
CA CYS A 135 -1.81 14.36 -13.58
C CYS A 135 -2.98 14.22 -12.61
N VAL A 136 -3.17 13.01 -12.09
CA VAL A 136 -4.18 12.71 -11.08
C VAL A 136 -3.55 12.70 -9.70
N HIS A 137 -4.33 12.98 -8.65
CA HIS A 137 -3.82 12.84 -7.28
C HIS A 137 -3.37 11.39 -7.06
N ARG A 138 -2.13 11.22 -6.61
CA ARG A 138 -1.62 9.92 -6.20
C ARG A 138 -2.49 9.47 -5.04
N GLN A 139 -3.16 8.32 -5.16
CA GLN A 139 -3.89 7.75 -4.04
C GLN A 139 -2.89 7.51 -2.91
N LEU A 140 -2.95 8.38 -1.89
CA LEU A 140 -2.15 8.25 -0.69
C LEU A 140 -2.50 6.91 -0.06
N SER A 141 -1.48 6.09 0.19
CA SER A 141 -1.62 4.80 0.85
C SER A 141 -0.96 4.86 2.23
N CYS A 142 -1.27 3.89 3.09
CA CYS A 142 -0.56 3.75 4.36
C CYS A 142 0.93 3.45 4.23
N HIS A 143 1.42 3.14 3.01
CA HIS A 143 2.85 3.04 2.77
C HIS A 143 3.53 4.43 2.72
N ASP A 144 2.79 5.46 2.29
CA ASP A 144 3.29 6.82 2.11
C ASP A 144 3.15 7.68 3.39
N VAL A 145 2.45 7.17 4.42
CA VAL A 145 2.12 7.92 5.65
C VAL A 145 2.89 7.36 6.84
N HIS A 146 3.76 8.19 7.42
CA HIS A 146 4.45 7.86 8.67
C HIS A 146 3.62 8.31 9.87
N CYS A 147 3.08 7.37 10.62
CA CYS A 147 2.27 7.66 11.79
C CYS A 147 3.12 7.87 13.06
N PRO A 148 2.72 8.78 13.98
CA PRO A 148 3.41 8.97 15.25
C PRO A 148 3.36 7.72 16.14
N GLN A 149 4.29 7.61 17.09
CA GLN A 149 4.39 6.45 17.99
C GLN A 149 3.06 6.17 18.70
N GLY A 150 2.64 4.90 18.75
CA GLY A 150 1.36 4.47 19.34
C GLY A 150 0.15 4.62 18.42
N THR A 151 0.34 5.04 17.16
CA THR A 151 -0.71 5.04 16.13
C THR A 151 -0.30 4.13 14.98
N LYS A 152 -1.29 3.52 14.33
CA LYS A 152 -1.11 2.71 13.11
C LYS A 152 -1.89 3.36 11.98
N CYS A 153 -1.32 3.36 10.79
CA CYS A 153 -2.06 3.82 9.62
C CYS A 153 -3.14 2.80 9.25
N GLN A 154 -4.37 3.29 9.05
CA GLN A 154 -5.51 2.53 8.57
C GLN A 154 -6.17 3.31 7.43
N MET A 155 -6.63 2.59 6.39
CA MET A 155 -7.43 3.20 5.32
C MET A 155 -8.88 3.35 5.78
N THR A 156 -9.39 4.58 5.79
CA THR A 156 -10.78 4.93 6.14
C THR A 156 -11.37 5.82 5.05
N ASN A 157 -12.52 5.44 4.49
CA ASN A 157 -13.17 6.16 3.38
C ASN A 157 -12.23 6.47 2.19
N GLY A 158 -11.31 5.56 1.87
CA GLY A 158 -10.37 5.72 0.77
C GLY A 158 -9.17 6.63 1.05
N GLN A 159 -8.99 7.11 2.29
CA GLN A 159 -7.87 7.95 2.70
C GLN A 159 -7.11 7.31 3.88
N PRO A 160 -5.76 7.40 3.93
CA PRO A 160 -5.01 6.90 5.07
C PRO A 160 -5.19 7.82 6.28
N GLN A 161 -5.56 7.26 7.42
CA GLN A 161 -5.63 7.93 8.71
C GLN A 161 -4.77 7.20 9.74
N CYS A 162 -4.02 7.96 10.55
CA CYS A 162 -3.34 7.43 11.71
C CYS A 162 -4.34 7.27 12.85
N VAL A 163 -4.72 6.03 13.13
CA VAL A 163 -5.61 5.69 14.24
C VAL A 163 -4.77 5.21 15.42
N HIS A 164 -5.23 5.48 16.64
CA HIS A 164 -4.59 4.93 17.83
C HIS A 164 -4.63 3.41 17.75
N HIS A 165 -3.44 2.79 17.72
CA HIS A 165 -3.38 1.36 17.93
C HIS A 165 -3.73 1.16 19.40
N PRO A 166 -4.70 0.29 19.75
CA PRO A 166 -5.02 0.05 21.14
C PRO A 166 -3.75 -0.52 21.77
N VAL A 167 -3.07 0.34 22.54
CA VAL A 167 -1.85 -0.02 23.27
C VAL A 167 -2.29 -1.14 24.19
N SER A 168 -1.90 -2.36 23.86
CA SER A 168 -2.31 -3.51 24.64
C SER A 168 -1.50 -3.50 25.94
N CYS A 169 -2.00 -4.12 26.99
CA CYS A 169 -1.23 -4.26 28.23
C CYS A 169 0.04 -5.11 28.06
N HIS A 170 0.27 -5.69 26.88
CA HIS A 170 1.53 -6.34 26.53
C HIS A 170 2.70 -5.33 26.46
N ASP A 171 2.42 -4.08 26.07
CA ASP A 171 3.44 -3.05 25.83
C ASP A 171 3.60 -2.09 27.01
N VAL A 172 2.84 -2.30 28.10
CA VAL A 172 2.80 -1.41 29.27
C VAL A 172 3.49 -2.08 30.46
N HIS A 173 4.66 -1.57 30.84
CA HIS A 173 5.35 -1.99 32.05
C HIS A 173 4.75 -1.31 33.28
N CYS A 174 3.88 -2.03 33.98
CA CYS A 174 3.30 -1.56 35.23
C CYS A 174 4.23 -1.80 36.44
N PRO A 175 4.32 -0.86 37.40
CA PRO A 175 5.06 -1.04 38.66
C PRO A 175 4.61 -2.31 39.42
N LYS A 176 5.47 -2.83 40.32
CA LYS A 176 5.11 -3.94 41.20
C LYS A 176 3.80 -3.63 41.94
N ASP A 177 2.93 -4.64 42.05
CA ASP A 177 1.61 -4.57 42.69
C ASP A 177 0.53 -3.75 41.96
N THR A 178 0.74 -3.44 40.67
CA THR A 178 -0.28 -2.82 39.81
C THR A 178 -0.67 -3.78 38.67
N THR A 179 -1.94 -3.72 38.25
CA THR A 179 -2.44 -4.49 37.09
C THR A 179 -2.77 -3.51 35.98
N CYS A 180 -2.64 -3.94 34.72
CA CYS A 180 -3.05 -3.16 33.56
C CYS A 180 -4.42 -3.65 33.05
N PRO A 181 -5.54 -3.03 33.47
CA PRO A 181 -6.81 -3.11 32.75
C PRO A 181 -6.87 -2.07 31.63
N VAL A 182 -7.65 -2.38 30.59
CA VAL A 182 -8.08 -1.40 29.59
C VAL A 182 -9.35 -0.72 30.11
N VAL A 183 -9.24 0.56 30.49
CA VAL A 183 -10.34 1.38 31.01
C VAL A 183 -10.68 2.44 29.96
N ASN A 184 -11.93 2.51 29.52
CA ASN A 184 -12.39 3.42 28.46
C ASN A 184 -11.55 3.36 27.17
N GLY A 185 -11.07 2.17 26.80
CA GLY A 185 -10.23 1.96 25.62
C GLY A 185 -8.74 2.27 25.80
N TRP A 186 -8.29 2.63 27.01
CA TRP A 186 -6.89 2.95 27.31
C TRP A 186 -6.32 2.03 28.37
N PRO A 187 -5.11 1.46 28.18
CA PRO A 187 -4.44 0.70 29.25
C PRO A 187 -4.04 1.65 30.38
N GLN A 188 -4.42 1.30 31.61
CA GLN A 188 -4.07 2.08 32.80
C GLN A 188 -3.43 1.16 33.83
N CYS A 189 -2.26 1.49 34.37
CA CYS A 189 -1.73 0.79 35.53
C CYS A 189 -2.52 1.22 36.76
N VAL A 190 -3.49 0.42 37.17
CA VAL A 190 -4.25 0.67 38.39
C VAL A 190 -3.60 -0.11 39.53
N GLN A 191 -3.57 0.51 40.69
CA GLN A 191 -3.11 -0.18 41.89
C GLN A 191 -4.02 -1.37 42.12
N THR A 192 -3.42 -2.55 42.25
CA THR A 192 -4.12 -3.73 42.72
C THR A 192 -4.41 -3.43 44.18
N LYS A 193 -5.47 -2.66 44.47
CA LYS A 193 -5.99 -2.50 45.84
C LYS A 193 -6.21 -3.91 46.31
N MET A 194 -5.31 -4.39 47.20
CA MET A 194 -5.24 -5.74 47.75
C MET A 194 -6.54 -6.48 47.47
N SER A 195 -6.64 -7.15 46.32
CA SER A 195 -7.87 -7.82 45.97
C SER A 195 -7.92 -9.02 46.88
N ILE A 196 -8.48 -8.86 48.07
CA ILE A 196 -9.16 -9.86 48.87
C ILE A 196 -8.58 -11.26 48.59
N ARG A 197 -7.27 -11.46 48.78
CA ARG A 197 -6.79 -12.79 49.09
C ARG A 197 -7.32 -12.95 50.49
N ARG A 198 -8.48 -13.61 50.56
CA ARG A 198 -9.20 -13.91 51.79
C ARG A 198 -8.16 -14.17 52.87
N PRO A 199 -8.03 -13.30 53.89
CA PRO A 199 -6.94 -13.40 54.83
C PRO A 199 -6.99 -14.81 55.43
N SER A 200 -5.88 -15.53 55.35
CA SER A 200 -5.84 -16.96 55.64
C SER A 200 -4.68 -17.31 56.55
N CYS A 201 -4.80 -18.43 57.25
CA CYS A 201 -3.77 -18.91 58.15
C CYS A 201 -2.45 -19.31 57.46
N SER A 202 -2.40 -19.41 56.13
CA SER A 202 -1.17 -19.77 55.42
C SER A 202 -0.09 -18.68 55.48
N ALA A 203 -0.48 -17.43 55.74
CA ALA A 203 0.43 -16.28 55.79
C ALA A 203 0.65 -15.74 57.22
N LEU A 204 -0.03 -16.29 58.23
CA LEU A 204 0.04 -15.82 59.62
C LEU A 204 0.96 -16.72 60.46
N HIS A 205 2.13 -16.22 60.84
CA HIS A 205 2.98 -16.88 61.84
C HIS A 205 2.49 -16.56 63.26
N CYS A 206 2.06 -17.60 63.97
CA CYS A 206 1.61 -17.47 65.36
C CYS A 206 2.75 -17.72 66.36
N PRO A 207 2.82 -17.00 67.48
CA PRO A 207 3.81 -17.22 68.54
C PRO A 207 3.67 -18.61 69.17
N GLN A 208 4.74 -19.11 69.80
CA GLN A 208 4.76 -20.46 70.41
C GLN A 208 3.55 -20.70 71.34
N GLY A 209 2.94 -21.88 71.23
CA GLY A 209 1.75 -22.26 72.02
C GLY A 209 0.41 -21.76 71.46
N THR A 210 0.40 -21.05 70.32
CA THR A 210 -0.84 -20.62 69.64
C THR A 210 -0.93 -21.23 68.23
N LYS A 211 -2.15 -21.49 67.77
CA LYS A 211 -2.44 -21.93 66.39
C LYS A 211 -3.33 -20.92 65.70
N CYS A 212 -3.12 -20.73 64.40
CA CYS A 212 -4.01 -19.88 63.62
C CYS A 212 -5.37 -20.57 63.43
N LYS A 213 -6.45 -19.83 63.68
CA LYS A 213 -7.84 -20.23 63.43
C LYS A 213 -8.58 -19.09 62.74
N MET A 214 -9.46 -19.42 61.80
CA MET A 214 -10.36 -18.46 61.19
C MET A 214 -11.55 -18.15 62.12
N THR A 215 -11.73 -16.89 62.48
CA THR A 215 -12.82 -16.39 63.34
C THR A 215 -13.42 -15.14 62.69
N ASN A 216 -14.74 -15.10 62.49
CA ASN A 216 -15.47 -14.00 61.84
C ASN A 216 -14.88 -13.57 60.47
N GLY A 217 -14.33 -14.53 59.71
CA GLY A 217 -13.72 -14.28 58.41
C GLY A 217 -12.27 -13.77 58.45
N TRP A 218 -11.64 -13.70 59.63
CA TRP A 218 -10.27 -13.24 59.82
C TRP A 218 -9.39 -14.30 60.52
N PRO A 219 -8.11 -14.44 60.15
CA PRO A 219 -7.18 -15.34 60.84
C PRO A 219 -6.75 -14.74 62.18
N GLN A 220 -6.95 -15.48 63.28
CA GLN A 220 -6.52 -15.12 64.62
C GLN A 220 -5.66 -16.23 65.23
N CYS A 221 -4.59 -15.85 65.94
CA CYS A 221 -3.82 -16.79 66.75
C CYS A 221 -4.58 -17.06 68.05
N VAL A 222 -5.03 -18.30 68.23
CA VAL A 222 -5.72 -18.75 69.44
C VAL A 222 -4.83 -19.74 70.18
N HIS A 223 -4.89 -19.74 71.51
CA HIS A 223 -4.14 -20.70 72.31
C HIS A 223 -4.53 -22.13 71.93
N HIS A 224 -3.53 -22.98 71.70
CA HIS A 224 -3.77 -24.40 71.58
C HIS A 224 -4.34 -24.86 72.94
N PRO A 225 -5.51 -25.53 73.00
CA PRO A 225 -5.97 -26.09 74.27
C PRO A 225 -4.92 -27.12 74.69
N VAL A 226 -4.16 -26.80 75.74
CA VAL A 226 -3.11 -27.66 76.28
C VAL A 226 -3.80 -28.95 76.71
N SER A 227 -3.48 -30.07 76.06
CA SER A 227 -4.08 -31.35 76.43
C SER A 227 -3.36 -31.92 77.65
N CYS A 228 -4.05 -32.76 78.44
CA CYS A 228 -3.41 -33.43 79.57
C CYS A 228 -2.21 -34.31 79.15
N HIS A 229 -2.08 -34.64 77.86
CA HIS A 229 -0.94 -35.41 77.34
C HIS A 229 0.32 -34.56 77.13
N ASP A 230 0.19 -33.24 77.04
CA ASP A 230 1.29 -32.33 76.73
C ASP A 230 2.03 -31.83 78.00
N VAL A 231 1.58 -32.22 79.19
CA VAL A 231 2.10 -31.76 80.49
C VAL A 231 2.64 -32.96 81.28
N HIS A 232 3.82 -32.82 81.88
CA HIS A 232 4.41 -33.84 82.74
C HIS A 232 3.82 -33.72 84.16
N TRP A 233 3.02 -34.71 84.58
CA TRP A 233 2.26 -34.65 85.84
C TRP A 233 2.96 -35.41 86.98
N PRO A 234 2.87 -34.94 88.24
CA PRO A 234 3.27 -35.71 89.42
C PRO A 234 2.44 -37.00 89.55
N LYS A 235 3.05 -38.11 90.00
CA LYS A 235 2.35 -39.37 90.32
C LYS A 235 1.23 -39.08 91.34
N ASP A 236 0.07 -39.72 91.16
CA ASP A 236 -1.15 -39.62 91.98
C ASP A 236 -2.03 -38.36 91.78
N THR A 237 -1.88 -37.65 90.66
CA THR A 237 -2.79 -36.57 90.24
C THR A 237 -3.70 -37.00 89.09
N THR A 238 -4.94 -36.50 89.07
CA THR A 238 -5.86 -36.65 87.92
C THR A 238 -5.96 -35.30 87.20
N CYS A 239 -6.06 -35.32 85.86
CA CYS A 239 -6.16 -34.11 85.04
C CYS A 239 -7.59 -33.91 84.50
N PRO A 240 -8.50 -33.27 85.25
CA PRO A 240 -9.74 -32.75 84.70
C PRO A 240 -9.47 -31.49 83.89
N VAL A 241 -10.13 -31.37 82.74
CA VAL A 241 -10.21 -30.11 81.99
C VAL A 241 -11.36 -29.30 82.57
N VAL A 242 -11.06 -28.19 83.24
CA VAL A 242 -12.05 -27.28 83.84
C VAL A 242 -12.00 -25.96 83.07
N ASN A 243 -13.14 -25.51 82.54
CA ASN A 243 -13.26 -24.29 81.72
C ASN A 243 -12.25 -24.22 80.55
N GLY A 244 -11.96 -25.37 79.93
CA GLY A 244 -11.05 -25.47 78.80
C GLY A 244 -9.55 -25.50 79.16
N TRP A 245 -9.20 -25.52 80.46
CA TRP A 245 -7.81 -25.61 80.93
C TRP A 245 -7.58 -26.87 81.78
N PRO A 246 -6.49 -27.62 81.55
CA PRO A 246 -6.14 -28.78 82.37
C PRO A 246 -5.71 -28.32 83.77
N GLN A 247 -6.35 -28.85 84.82
CA GLN A 247 -6.01 -28.55 86.21
C GLN A 247 -5.41 -29.77 86.92
N CYS A 248 -4.44 -29.52 87.79
CA CYS A 248 -3.90 -30.52 88.71
C CYS A 248 -4.87 -30.65 89.89
N VAL A 249 -5.60 -31.77 90.01
CA VAL A 249 -6.34 -32.07 91.24
C VAL A 249 -5.70 -33.25 91.97
N GLN A 250 -5.43 -33.04 93.25
CA GLN A 250 -4.90 -34.08 94.12
C GLN A 250 -6.01 -35.11 94.34
N THR A 251 -5.71 -36.38 94.05
CA THR A 251 -6.64 -37.48 94.30
C THR A 251 -6.79 -37.58 95.82
N LYS A 252 -7.83 -36.95 96.39
CA LYS A 252 -8.19 -37.14 97.80
C LYS A 252 -8.34 -38.65 97.99
N MET A 253 -7.42 -39.27 98.74
CA MET A 253 -7.51 -40.68 99.08
C MET A 253 -8.89 -40.92 99.69
N SER A 254 -9.75 -41.56 98.91
CA SER A 254 -10.86 -42.35 99.44
C SER A 254 -10.24 -43.19 100.55
N ILE A 255 -10.72 -43.02 101.78
CA ILE A 255 -10.36 -43.84 102.93
C ILE A 255 -10.60 -45.30 102.51
N ARG A 256 -9.56 -45.95 101.97
CA ARG A 256 -9.55 -47.38 101.77
C ARG A 256 -9.61 -47.96 103.17
N ARG A 257 -10.62 -48.81 103.37
CA ARG A 257 -10.89 -49.52 104.62
C ARG A 257 -9.57 -49.94 105.28
N PRO A 258 -9.28 -49.53 106.53
CA PRO A 258 -8.04 -49.89 107.21
C PRO A 258 -7.82 -51.41 107.16
N SER A 259 -6.67 -51.86 106.69
CA SER A 259 -6.34 -53.28 106.59
C SER A 259 -4.91 -53.57 107.04
N CYS A 260 -4.68 -54.80 107.48
CA CYS A 260 -3.35 -55.25 107.89
C CYS A 260 -2.33 -55.34 106.75
N SER A 261 -2.72 -55.18 105.48
CA SER A 261 -1.81 -55.31 104.34
C SER A 261 -0.80 -54.15 104.23
N ALA A 262 -1.04 -53.04 104.93
CA ALA A 262 -0.16 -51.87 104.93
C ALA A 262 0.54 -51.62 106.29
N LEU A 263 0.30 -52.45 107.31
CA LEU A 263 0.86 -52.27 108.66
C LEU A 263 1.99 -53.26 108.93
N HIS A 264 3.22 -52.74 109.06
CA HIS A 264 4.38 -53.55 109.48
C HIS A 264 4.48 -53.58 111.01
N CYS A 265 4.31 -54.77 111.59
CA CYS A 265 4.40 -54.99 113.02
C CYS A 265 5.85 -55.34 113.46
N PRO A 266 6.30 -54.90 114.64
CA PRO A 266 7.61 -55.25 115.19
C PRO A 266 7.71 -56.76 115.45
N GLN A 267 8.95 -57.30 115.43
CA GLN A 267 9.20 -58.74 115.52
C GLN A 267 8.51 -59.36 116.76
N GLY A 268 7.76 -60.44 116.52
CA GLY A 268 7.02 -61.18 117.56
C GLY A 268 5.52 -60.84 117.65
N THR A 269 5.05 -59.76 117.00
CA THR A 269 3.63 -59.39 116.97
C THR A 269 3.01 -59.64 115.59
N LYS A 270 1.70 -59.91 115.54
CA LYS A 270 0.95 -60.07 114.27
C LYS A 270 -0.15 -59.04 114.17
N CYS A 271 -0.35 -58.50 112.98
CA CYS A 271 -1.45 -57.57 112.75
C CYS A 271 -2.80 -58.30 112.86
N LYS A 272 -3.69 -57.78 113.71
CA LYS A 272 -5.07 -58.23 113.88
C LYS A 272 -6.01 -57.02 113.80
N MET A 273 -7.20 -57.23 113.25
CA MET A 273 -8.25 -56.21 113.26
C MET A 273 -8.97 -56.22 114.61
N THR A 274 -8.95 -55.08 115.31
CA THR A 274 -9.62 -54.85 116.60
C THR A 274 -10.41 -53.55 116.51
N ASN A 275 -11.71 -53.61 116.84
CA ASN A 275 -12.64 -52.48 116.75
C ASN A 275 -12.63 -51.75 115.40
N GLY A 276 -12.41 -52.48 114.30
CA GLY A 276 -12.41 -51.94 112.94
C GLY A 276 -11.07 -51.32 112.48
N TRP A 277 -10.01 -51.41 113.29
CA TRP A 277 -8.68 -50.88 112.98
C TRP A 277 -7.59 -51.97 113.06
N PRO A 278 -6.57 -51.96 112.19
CA PRO A 278 -5.43 -52.88 112.27
C PRO A 278 -4.53 -52.50 113.46
N GLN A 279 -4.27 -53.44 114.36
CA GLN A 279 -3.36 -53.30 115.50
C GLN A 279 -2.36 -54.47 115.54
N CYS A 280 -1.14 -54.21 116.01
CA CYS A 280 -0.14 -55.25 116.27
C CYS A 280 -0.36 -55.80 117.68
N VAL A 281 -0.65 -57.11 117.78
CA VAL A 281 -0.86 -57.84 119.04
C VAL A 281 0.08 -59.02 119.16
#